data_AF-A0A2P6S9A9-F1
#
_entry.id   AF-A0A2P6S9A9-F1
#
_cell.length_a   1.000
_cell.length_b   1.000
_cell.length_c   1.000
_cell.angle_alpha   90.00
_cell.angle_beta   90.00
_cell.angle_gamma   90.00
#
_symmetry.space_group_name_H-M   'P 1'
#
loop_
_entity.id
_entity.type
_entity.pdbx_description
1 polymer ?
#
loop_
_entity_poly.entity_id
_entity_poly.type
_entity_poly.pdbx_seq_one_letter_code
_entity_poly.pdbx_strand_id
1 'polypeptide(L)'
;MAIFPLKRCVHVWSEYPEKSKRKLCESSLLKRKRIMGHGNQIIGEDADAIHLPNPMIGFGTPADLCQIYQNLPKAAAGPPYFYYENVALTRKGVWSTISRFLYDMKPEFVDSKYFCAAARKRGYVYNLPIKNRFCLVPLPPQTIFDAFPMTRRWWRPTWDDRTQLNCLQTCLVSATITERIMKALKD
;
A
#
# COMPACT_ATOMS: atom_id res chain seq x y z
N MET A 1 -16.17 -18.86 22.55
CA MET A 1 -15.89 -17.78 23.52
C MET A 1 -14.87 -18.31 24.51
N ALA A 2 -13.64 -17.80 24.49
CA ALA A 2 -12.62 -18.13 25.47
C ALA A 2 -11.98 -16.82 25.93
N ILE A 3 -12.17 -16.55 27.22
CA ILE A 3 -11.74 -15.36 27.94
C ILE A 3 -10.35 -15.67 28.50
N PHE A 4 -9.33 -14.93 28.08
CA PHE A 4 -8.01 -14.95 28.74
C PHE A 4 -8.00 -13.88 29.85
N PRO A 5 -7.51 -14.20 31.07
CA PRO A 5 -7.58 -13.28 32.20
C PRO A 5 -6.49 -12.21 32.11
N LEU A 6 -6.90 -10.93 32.15
CA LEU A 6 -6.02 -9.77 32.33
C LEU A 6 -5.51 -9.73 33.77
N LYS A 7 -4.22 -10.02 33.98
CA LYS A 7 -3.54 -9.73 35.24
C LYS A 7 -3.31 -8.23 35.36
N ARG A 8 -3.97 -7.65 36.36
CA ARG A 8 -3.87 -6.27 36.85
C ARG A 8 -2.47 -6.03 37.42
N CYS A 9 -1.69 -5.13 36.81
CA CYS A 9 -0.43 -4.66 37.39
C CYS A 9 -0.63 -3.22 37.90
N VAL A 10 -0.37 -3.04 39.20
CA VAL A 10 -0.61 -1.83 39.98
C VAL A 10 0.53 -0.83 39.75
N HIS A 11 0.14 0.44 39.63
CA HIS A 11 1.00 1.62 39.59
C HIS A 11 2.05 1.66 40.72
N VAL A 12 3.30 1.96 40.36
CA VAL A 12 4.28 2.59 41.26
C VAL A 12 4.81 3.83 40.54
N TRP A 13 4.57 4.99 41.13
CA TRP A 13 5.10 6.29 40.70
C TRP A 13 6.53 6.46 41.19
N SER A 14 7.40 7.02 40.34
CA SER A 14 8.65 7.66 40.77
C SER A 14 8.83 8.95 39.97
N GLU A 15 8.98 10.06 40.69
CA GLU A 15 8.98 11.44 40.21
C GLU A 15 10.37 11.97 39.80
N TYR A 16 10.32 13.02 38.96
CA TYR A 16 11.30 14.08 38.61
C TYR A 16 12.27 13.87 37.42
N PRO A 17 12.64 14.94 36.67
CA PRO A 17 11.96 16.21 36.38
C PRO A 17 11.84 16.54 34.87
N GLU A 18 10.91 17.44 34.52
CA GLU A 18 10.74 18.05 33.20
C GLU A 18 11.96 18.83 32.72
N LYS A 19 12.33 18.68 31.43
CA LYS A 19 12.92 19.75 30.60
C LYS A 19 12.36 19.71 29.16
N SER A 20 11.47 20.65 28.89
CA SER A 20 11.01 21.08 27.57
C SER A 20 12.16 21.48 26.63
N LYS A 21 12.24 20.88 25.42
CA LYS A 21 12.58 21.54 24.13
C LYS A 21 12.03 20.71 22.96
N ARG A 22 11.02 21.25 22.28
CA ARG A 22 10.45 20.73 21.01
C ARG A 22 11.53 20.80 19.91
N LYS A 23 11.87 19.66 19.28
CA LYS A 23 12.64 19.63 18.02
C LYS A 23 11.71 19.32 16.86
N LEU A 24 11.55 20.32 15.99
CA LEU A 24 10.84 20.29 14.72
C LEU A 24 11.62 19.37 13.75
N CYS A 25 10.92 18.44 13.11
CA CYS A 25 11.50 17.56 12.08
C CYS A 25 11.54 18.31 10.73
N GLU A 26 12.73 18.73 10.31
CA GLU A 26 12.98 19.32 8.99
C GLU A 26 12.77 18.27 7.88
N SER A 27 11.71 18.43 7.09
CA SER A 27 11.46 17.60 5.90
C SER A 27 11.31 18.41 4.61
N SER A 28 11.93 19.60 4.54
CA SER A 28 11.63 20.60 3.51
C SER A 28 12.76 20.98 2.53
N LEU A 29 13.73 20.08 2.23
CA LEU A 29 14.83 20.41 1.29
C LEU A 29 14.93 19.59 -0.01
N LEU A 30 13.95 18.75 -0.39
CA LEU A 30 13.90 18.22 -1.76
C LEU A 30 12.90 18.98 -2.64
N LYS A 31 13.33 20.15 -3.13
CA LYS A 31 12.72 20.81 -4.28
C LYS A 31 13.79 21.17 -5.31
N ARG A 32 13.49 20.72 -6.54
CA ARG A 32 13.93 21.21 -7.86
C ARG A 32 15.22 20.65 -8.45
N LYS A 33 15.05 19.71 -9.38
CA LYS A 33 15.72 19.76 -10.68
C LYS A 33 14.73 19.33 -11.78
N ARG A 34 14.29 20.31 -12.59
CA ARG A 34 13.71 20.08 -13.92
C ARG A 34 14.87 20.09 -14.91
N ILE A 35 15.06 19.05 -15.73
CA ILE A 35 15.68 19.15 -17.06
C ILE A 35 14.96 18.15 -17.99
N MET A 36 14.79 18.61 -19.23
CA MET A 36 14.02 18.14 -20.38
C MET A 36 14.44 16.79 -20.98
N GLY A 37 13.54 16.20 -21.79
CA GLY A 37 13.83 15.76 -23.17
C GLY A 37 14.55 14.42 -23.41
N HIS A 38 13.88 13.56 -24.19
CA HIS A 38 14.32 12.40 -25.00
C HIS A 38 15.78 11.90 -24.96
N GLY A 39 15.93 10.57 -24.92
CA GLY A 39 17.10 9.88 -25.48
C GLY A 39 17.25 8.45 -24.95
N ASN A 40 17.20 7.47 -25.85
CA ASN A 40 17.37 6.05 -25.55
C ASN A 40 18.74 5.72 -24.95
N GLN A 41 18.71 4.78 -23.99
CA GLN A 41 19.69 3.69 -23.78
C GLN A 41 21.10 4.07 -23.33
N ILE A 42 21.42 3.89 -22.03
CA ILE A 42 22.68 3.27 -21.58
C ILE A 42 22.44 2.55 -20.23
N ILE A 43 23.00 1.35 -20.17
CA ILE A 43 23.05 0.37 -19.09
C ILE A 43 23.55 0.98 -17.77
N GLY A 44 22.84 0.65 -16.71
CA GLY A 44 23.27 0.77 -15.32
C GLY A 44 22.28 -0.05 -14.51
N GLU A 45 22.62 -1.32 -14.26
CA GLU A 45 21.88 -2.15 -13.30
C GLU A 45 21.94 -1.45 -11.94
N ASP A 46 20.88 -0.72 -11.62
CA ASP A 46 20.64 -0.19 -10.29
C ASP A 46 20.29 -1.37 -9.38
N ALA A 47 21.33 -2.04 -8.86
CA ALA A 47 21.28 -3.22 -7.99
C ALA A 47 20.65 -2.95 -6.59
N ASP A 48 19.92 -1.85 -6.46
CA ASP A 48 19.40 -1.31 -5.20
C ASP A 48 17.89 -1.13 -5.15
N ALA A 49 17.16 -1.37 -6.25
CA ALA A 49 15.70 -1.34 -6.24
C ALA A 49 15.09 -2.71 -5.89
N ILE A 50 14.11 -2.74 -4.98
CA ILE A 50 13.26 -3.92 -4.78
C ILE A 50 12.51 -4.18 -6.10
N HIS A 51 12.82 -5.28 -6.79
CA HIS A 51 12.13 -5.69 -8.00
C HIS A 51 10.69 -6.13 -7.68
N LEU A 52 9.77 -5.17 -7.66
CA LEU A 52 8.34 -5.45 -7.62
C LEU A 52 7.87 -5.93 -9.00
N PRO A 53 6.97 -6.93 -9.06
CA PRO A 53 6.43 -7.38 -10.33
C PRO A 53 5.65 -6.26 -11.00
N ASN A 54 5.77 -6.13 -12.32
CA ASN A 54 4.98 -5.22 -13.13
C ASN A 54 4.34 -6.02 -14.27
N PRO A 55 3.00 -6.22 -14.28
CA PRO A 55 2.00 -5.68 -13.36
C PRO A 55 1.97 -6.35 -11.96
N MET A 56 1.56 -5.60 -10.92
CA MET A 56 1.37 -6.11 -9.54
C MET A 56 0.00 -6.80 -9.37
N ILE A 57 -0.16 -7.97 -9.98
CA ILE A 57 -1.42 -8.75 -10.00
C ILE A 57 -1.39 -9.98 -9.08
N GLY A 58 -0.33 -10.17 -8.30
CA GLY A 58 -0.17 -11.32 -7.42
C GLY A 58 -0.22 -12.66 -8.16
N PHE A 59 -0.88 -13.63 -7.53
CA PHE A 59 -1.15 -14.96 -8.06
C PHE A 59 -2.47 -15.04 -8.83
N GLY A 60 -3.05 -13.91 -9.21
CA GLY A 60 -4.21 -13.84 -10.09
C GLY A 60 -5.08 -12.60 -9.83
N THR A 61 -5.50 -11.95 -10.90
CA THR A 61 -6.58 -10.96 -10.88
C THR A 61 -7.91 -11.59 -11.28
N PRO A 62 -9.06 -10.97 -10.95
CA PRO A 62 -10.38 -11.42 -11.38
C PRO A 62 -10.49 -11.86 -12.85
N ALA A 63 -9.74 -11.22 -13.75
CA ALA A 63 -9.73 -11.48 -15.19
C ALA A 63 -8.78 -12.62 -15.62
N ASP A 64 -7.75 -12.92 -14.82
CA ASP A 64 -6.70 -13.89 -15.12
C ASP A 64 -6.40 -14.68 -13.84
N LEU A 65 -7.17 -15.75 -13.61
CA LEU A 65 -6.81 -16.80 -12.67
C LEU A 65 -5.64 -17.59 -13.26
N CYS A 66 -4.48 -16.93 -13.39
CA CYS A 66 -3.24 -17.61 -13.68
C CYS A 66 -3.08 -18.71 -12.62
N GLN A 67 -3.01 -19.95 -13.07
CA GLN A 67 -2.86 -21.17 -12.25
C GLN A 67 -1.47 -21.20 -11.61
N ILE A 68 -1.10 -20.18 -10.84
CA ILE A 68 0.19 -20.11 -10.20
C ILE A 68 0.10 -20.95 -8.94
N TYR A 69 0.72 -22.12 -9.04
CA TYR A 69 0.97 -22.98 -7.89
C TYR A 69 2.08 -22.36 -7.04
N GLN A 70 1.73 -21.86 -5.86
CA GLN A 70 2.74 -21.72 -4.81
C GLN A 70 2.99 -23.11 -4.21
N ASN A 71 4.24 -23.59 -4.34
CA ASN A 71 4.69 -24.74 -3.58
C ASN A 71 4.95 -24.29 -2.13
N LEU A 72 4.03 -24.63 -1.23
CA LEU A 72 4.19 -24.35 0.19
C LEU A 72 5.21 -25.32 0.80
N PRO A 73 6.15 -24.84 1.63
CA PRO A 73 6.98 -25.72 2.47
C PRO A 73 6.10 -26.59 3.38
N LYS A 74 6.52 -27.83 3.64
CA LYS A 74 5.80 -28.76 4.52
C LYS A 74 5.52 -28.16 5.90
N ALA A 75 6.43 -27.34 6.42
CA ALA A 75 6.30 -26.69 7.72
C ALA A 75 5.21 -25.60 7.76
N ALA A 76 4.88 -24.98 6.62
CA ALA A 76 3.86 -23.95 6.51
C ALA A 76 2.52 -24.50 5.99
N ALA A 77 2.50 -25.74 5.49
CA ALA A 77 1.33 -26.37 4.94
C ALA A 77 0.35 -26.81 6.04
N GLY A 78 -0.92 -26.48 5.86
CA GLY A 78 -1.98 -26.86 6.78
C GLY A 78 -2.19 -25.87 7.93
N PRO A 79 -2.99 -26.25 8.94
CA PRO A 79 -3.34 -25.37 10.04
C PRO A 79 -2.18 -25.16 11.04
N PRO A 80 -2.09 -23.99 11.71
CA PRO A 80 -3.00 -22.86 11.57
C PRO A 80 -2.76 -22.07 10.28
N TYR A 81 -3.84 -21.63 9.64
CA TYR A 81 -3.74 -20.70 8.53
C TYR A 81 -3.40 -19.30 9.03
N PHE A 82 -2.49 -18.60 8.36
CA PHE A 82 -2.14 -17.22 8.66
C PHE A 82 -2.11 -16.37 7.40
N TYR A 83 -2.26 -15.07 7.61
CA TYR A 83 -2.23 -14.07 6.56
C TYR A 83 -1.60 -12.79 7.11
N TYR A 84 -0.46 -12.40 6.54
CA TYR A 84 0.30 -11.23 6.93
C TYR A 84 0.33 -10.22 5.78
N GLU A 85 0.03 -8.95 6.07
CA GLU A 85 0.09 -7.84 5.11
C GLU A 85 1.22 -6.88 5.50
N ASN A 86 1.90 -6.34 4.50
CA ASN A 86 2.77 -5.19 4.67
C ASN A 86 2.79 -4.33 3.39
N VAL A 87 3.28 -3.10 3.50
CA VAL A 87 3.49 -2.20 2.36
C VAL A 87 4.39 -2.86 1.32
N ALA A 88 4.06 -2.82 0.03
CA ALA A 88 4.92 -3.46 -0.98
C ALA A 88 6.29 -2.77 -1.09
N LEU A 89 6.27 -1.44 -1.12
CA LEU A 89 7.45 -0.58 -1.17
C LEU A 89 8.05 -0.43 0.24
N THR A 90 8.84 -1.41 0.67
CA THR A 90 9.60 -1.36 1.93
C THR A 90 11.07 -0.97 1.69
N ARG A 91 11.84 -0.84 2.78
CA ARG A 91 13.30 -0.75 2.69
C ARG A 91 13.88 -2.10 2.25
N LYS A 92 15.06 -2.07 1.61
CA LYS A 92 15.78 -3.28 1.18
C LYS A 92 15.93 -4.28 2.34
N GLY A 93 15.74 -5.56 2.07
CA GLY A 93 15.87 -6.64 3.05
C GLY A 93 14.70 -6.83 4.02
N VAL A 94 13.73 -5.92 4.09
CA VAL A 94 12.54 -6.09 4.95
C VAL A 94 11.72 -7.29 4.50
N TRP A 95 11.44 -7.43 3.20
CA TRP A 95 10.74 -8.60 2.66
C TRP A 95 11.54 -9.90 2.81
N SER A 96 12.86 -9.86 2.67
CA SER A 96 13.73 -11.02 2.93
C SER A 96 13.66 -11.45 4.39
N THR A 97 13.59 -10.48 5.31
CA THR A 97 13.44 -10.75 6.74
C THR A 97 12.08 -11.37 7.04
N ILE A 98 10.99 -10.76 6.53
CA ILE A 98 9.63 -11.27 6.69
C ILE A 98 9.50 -12.69 6.13
N SER A 99 10.01 -12.93 4.91
CA SER A 99 10.00 -14.23 4.28
C SER A 99 10.75 -15.27 5.13
N ARG A 100 11.96 -14.93 5.61
CA ARG A 100 12.75 -15.81 6.49
C ARG A 100 12.02 -16.17 7.79
N PHE A 101 11.31 -15.24 8.41
CA PHE A 101 10.51 -15.52 9.61
C PHE A 101 9.23 -16.30 9.33
N LEU A 102 8.71 -16.22 8.10
CA LEU A 102 7.50 -16.89 7.65
C LEU A 102 7.85 -18.05 6.71
N TYR A 103 8.71 -18.96 7.17
CA TYR A 103 9.05 -20.22 6.49
C TYR A 103 9.61 -20.09 5.08
N ASP A 104 10.37 -19.03 4.80
CA ASP A 104 10.95 -18.72 3.49
C ASP A 104 9.91 -18.64 2.36
N MET A 105 8.65 -18.31 2.69
CA MET A 105 7.62 -18.20 1.66
C MET A 105 7.76 -16.89 0.90
N LYS A 106 7.50 -16.98 -0.41
CA LYS A 106 7.51 -15.83 -1.30
C LYS A 106 6.28 -14.94 -1.06
N PRO A 107 6.45 -13.62 -0.85
CA PRO A 107 5.33 -12.69 -0.75
C PRO A 107 4.59 -12.56 -2.09
N GLU A 108 3.26 -12.47 -2.00
CA GLU A 108 2.37 -12.09 -3.10
C GLU A 108 2.26 -10.56 -3.16
N PHE A 109 2.72 -9.95 -4.25
CA PHE A 109 2.59 -8.51 -4.44
C PHE A 109 1.39 -8.15 -5.30
N VAL A 110 0.46 -7.39 -4.74
CA VAL A 110 -0.80 -6.99 -5.38
C VAL A 110 -1.02 -5.49 -5.24
N ASP A 111 -1.57 -4.89 -6.29
CA ASP A 111 -2.10 -3.52 -6.25
C ASP A 111 -3.64 -3.56 -6.19
N SER A 112 -4.23 -2.93 -5.17
CA SER A 112 -5.69 -2.88 -5.03
C SER A 112 -6.41 -2.14 -6.16
N LYS A 113 -5.69 -1.46 -7.06
CA LYS A 113 -6.26 -0.81 -8.24
C LYS A 113 -7.04 -1.73 -9.18
N TYR A 114 -6.78 -3.04 -9.12
CA TYR A 114 -7.50 -4.05 -9.91
C TYR A 114 -8.81 -4.50 -9.25
N PHE A 115 -9.04 -4.10 -8.00
CA PHE A 115 -10.20 -4.49 -7.21
C PHE A 115 -11.09 -3.30 -6.86
N CYS A 116 -10.55 -2.07 -6.79
CA CYS A 116 -11.30 -0.87 -6.44
C CYS A 116 -10.74 0.39 -7.09
N ALA A 117 -11.47 1.50 -6.93
CA ALA A 117 -11.12 2.83 -7.45
C ALA A 117 -9.87 3.48 -6.82
N ALA A 118 -9.16 2.81 -5.90
CA ALA A 118 -7.98 3.35 -5.24
C ALA A 118 -6.78 2.40 -5.31
N ALA A 119 -5.64 2.90 -5.76
CA ALA A 119 -4.40 2.14 -5.82
C ALA A 119 -3.81 1.92 -4.43
N ARG A 120 -3.42 0.68 -4.11
CA ARG A 120 -2.79 0.34 -2.83
C ARG A 120 -1.88 -0.87 -3.04
N LYS A 121 -0.58 -0.59 -3.18
CA LYS A 121 0.46 -1.60 -3.39
C LYS A 121 0.82 -2.28 -2.07
N ARG A 122 0.55 -3.58 -1.96
CA ARG A 122 0.82 -4.40 -0.77
C ARG A 122 1.49 -5.72 -1.13
N GLY A 123 2.25 -6.24 -0.17
CA GLY A 123 2.73 -7.61 -0.20
C GLY A 123 1.98 -8.43 0.86
N TYR A 124 1.69 -9.67 0.53
CA TYR A 124 0.96 -10.60 1.38
C TYR A 124 1.76 -11.89 1.54
N VAL A 125 1.87 -12.39 2.76
CA VAL A 125 2.50 -13.68 3.04
C VAL A 125 1.50 -14.53 3.80
N TYR A 126 1.18 -15.70 3.25
CA TYR A 126 0.14 -16.57 3.79
C TYR A 126 0.37 -18.02 3.37
N ASN A 127 -0.30 -18.93 4.05
CA ASN A 127 -0.37 -20.35 3.69
C ASN A 127 -1.78 -20.80 3.21
N LEU A 128 -2.62 -19.85 2.83
CA LEU A 128 -3.96 -20.10 2.28
C LEU A 128 -3.93 -20.75 0.89
N PRO A 129 -4.90 -21.62 0.57
CA PRO A 129 -5.04 -22.17 -0.76
C PRO A 129 -5.33 -21.07 -1.81
N ILE A 130 -4.69 -21.21 -2.98
CA ILE A 130 -4.86 -20.29 -4.11
C ILE A 130 -5.95 -20.79 -5.07
N LYS A 131 -6.12 -22.12 -5.16
CA LYS A 131 -7.14 -22.74 -6.00
C LYS A 131 -8.54 -22.36 -5.53
N ASN A 132 -9.44 -22.13 -6.48
CA ASN A 132 -10.85 -21.79 -6.27
C ASN A 132 -11.10 -20.48 -5.52
N ARG A 133 -10.18 -19.50 -5.63
CA ARG A 133 -10.49 -18.12 -5.26
C ARG A 133 -11.55 -17.56 -6.21
N PHE A 134 -12.52 -16.83 -5.66
CA PHE A 134 -13.56 -16.15 -6.42
C PHE A 134 -13.63 -14.68 -5.99
N CYS A 135 -14.18 -13.85 -6.85
CA CYS A 135 -14.33 -12.42 -6.59
C CYS A 135 -15.51 -12.16 -5.66
N LEU A 136 -15.38 -11.14 -4.81
CA LEU A 136 -16.51 -10.65 -4.03
C LEU A 136 -17.56 -10.04 -4.97
N VAL A 137 -18.83 -10.36 -4.72
CA VAL A 137 -19.99 -9.84 -5.46
C VAL A 137 -20.90 -9.03 -4.52
N PRO A 138 -21.40 -7.86 -4.95
CA PRO A 138 -21.14 -7.20 -6.23
C PRO A 138 -19.70 -6.67 -6.36
N LEU A 139 -19.22 -6.53 -7.59
CA LEU A 139 -17.88 -6.01 -7.85
C LEU A 139 -17.76 -4.57 -7.32
N PRO A 140 -16.67 -4.21 -6.62
CA PRO A 140 -16.48 -2.84 -6.16
C PRO A 140 -16.33 -1.89 -7.35
N PRO A 141 -16.69 -0.60 -7.20
CA PRO A 141 -16.42 0.40 -8.22
C PRO A 141 -14.91 0.52 -8.47
N GLN A 142 -14.50 0.43 -9.73
CA GLN A 142 -13.08 0.44 -10.13
C GLN A 142 -12.59 1.82 -10.59
N THR A 143 -13.51 2.77 -10.79
CA THR A 143 -13.18 4.15 -11.17
C THR A 143 -13.71 5.16 -10.14
N ILE A 144 -13.10 6.34 -10.09
CA ILE A 144 -13.55 7.46 -9.24
C ILE A 144 -15.00 7.82 -9.55
N PHE A 145 -15.38 7.81 -10.83
CA PHE A 145 -16.72 8.20 -11.26
C PHE A 145 -17.78 7.17 -10.89
N ASP A 146 -17.43 5.88 -10.87
CA ASP A 146 -18.34 4.83 -10.40
C ASP A 146 -18.50 4.90 -8.88
N ALA A 147 -17.42 5.18 -8.15
CA ALA A 147 -17.43 5.30 -6.69
C ALA A 147 -18.12 6.59 -6.21
N PHE A 148 -17.94 7.70 -6.95
CA PHE A 148 -18.47 9.01 -6.61
C PHE A 148 -19.15 9.68 -7.83
N PRO A 149 -20.35 9.22 -8.24
CA PRO A 149 -21.03 9.73 -9.44
C PRO A 149 -21.22 11.24 -9.46
N MET A 150 -21.46 11.84 -8.28
CA MET A 150 -21.66 13.28 -8.12
C MET A 150 -20.44 14.13 -8.48
N THR A 151 -19.25 13.55 -8.40
CA THR A 151 -18.01 14.27 -8.75
C THR A 151 -17.89 14.51 -10.25
N ARG A 152 -18.56 13.72 -11.09
CA ARG A 152 -18.48 13.83 -12.56
C ARG A 152 -18.88 15.21 -13.08
N ARG A 153 -19.90 15.85 -12.48
CA ARG A 153 -20.34 17.22 -12.85
C ARG A 153 -19.28 18.28 -12.53
N TRP A 154 -18.50 18.06 -11.48
CA TRP A 154 -17.51 18.99 -10.95
C TRP A 154 -16.08 18.57 -11.27
N TRP A 155 -15.90 17.47 -12.01
CA TRP A 155 -14.64 17.05 -12.60
C TRP A 155 -14.34 18.00 -13.75
N ARG A 156 -14.02 19.22 -13.35
CA ARG A 156 -14.03 20.43 -14.16
C ARG A 156 -12.71 20.81 -14.82
N PRO A 157 -11.68 19.96 -14.83
CA PRO A 157 -10.61 20.14 -15.80
C PRO A 157 -10.50 19.01 -16.81
N THR A 158 -10.57 19.35 -18.11
CA THR A 158 -10.17 18.46 -19.21
C THR A 158 -8.69 18.04 -19.13
N TRP A 159 -7.91 18.69 -18.28
CA TRP A 159 -6.53 18.35 -17.99
C TRP A 159 -6.35 17.31 -16.87
N ASP A 160 -7.41 16.94 -16.14
CA ASP A 160 -7.34 15.96 -15.06
C ASP A 160 -7.84 14.58 -15.52
N ASP A 161 -6.91 13.79 -16.05
CA ASP A 161 -7.17 12.44 -16.58
C ASP A 161 -7.23 11.34 -15.52
N ARG A 162 -7.26 11.69 -14.22
CA ARG A 162 -7.24 10.67 -13.15
C ARG A 162 -8.56 9.90 -13.11
N THR A 163 -8.47 8.60 -13.33
CA THR A 163 -9.61 7.68 -13.22
C THR A 163 -9.61 6.89 -11.91
N GLN A 164 -8.48 6.86 -11.19
CA GLN A 164 -8.29 6.16 -9.93
C GLN A 164 -7.58 7.05 -8.90
N LEU A 165 -7.89 6.82 -7.62
CA LEU A 165 -7.24 7.48 -6.50
C LEU A 165 -5.88 6.83 -6.21
N ASN A 166 -5.00 7.60 -5.57
CA ASN A 166 -3.77 7.06 -4.97
C ASN A 166 -4.07 6.27 -3.69
N CYS A 167 -3.02 5.78 -3.03
CA CYS A 167 -3.15 5.12 -1.73
C CYS A 167 -3.83 6.05 -0.72
N LEU A 168 -4.91 5.54 -0.12
CA LEU A 168 -5.62 6.23 0.94
C LEU A 168 -4.67 6.46 2.11
N GLN A 169 -4.55 7.71 2.52
CA GLN A 169 -3.73 8.12 3.65
C GLN A 169 -4.57 8.19 4.93
N THR A 170 -3.91 8.15 6.09
CA THR A 170 -4.56 8.24 7.40
C THR A 170 -4.97 9.67 7.78
N CYS A 171 -4.44 10.66 7.06
CA CYS A 171 -4.68 12.06 7.33
C CYS A 171 -5.36 12.71 6.13
N LEU A 172 -6.29 13.61 6.42
CA LEU A 172 -6.93 14.45 5.43
C LEU A 172 -6.16 15.75 5.25
N VAL A 173 -6.32 16.34 4.08
CA VAL A 173 -5.75 17.65 3.74
C VAL A 173 -6.52 18.75 4.50
N SER A 174 -5.81 19.78 4.96
CA SER A 174 -6.43 20.94 5.63
C SER A 174 -7.22 21.81 4.66
N ALA A 175 -8.26 22.49 5.16
CA ALA A 175 -9.05 23.44 4.37
C ALA A 175 -8.21 24.55 3.74
N THR A 176 -7.12 24.96 4.40
CA THR A 176 -6.20 25.97 3.87
C THR A 176 -5.53 25.55 2.55
N ILE A 177 -5.30 24.25 2.32
CA ILE A 177 -4.73 23.76 1.06
C ILE A 177 -5.80 23.76 -0.03
N THR A 178 -7.04 23.35 0.29
CA THR A 178 -8.13 23.35 -0.70
C THR A 178 -8.51 24.77 -1.12
N GLU A 179 -8.47 25.74 -0.19
CA GLU A 179 -8.64 27.17 -0.49
C GLU A 179 -7.53 27.70 -1.41
N ARG A 180 -6.28 27.33 -1.16
CA ARG A 180 -5.14 27.72 -2.03
C ARG A 180 -5.27 27.15 -3.43
N ILE A 181 -5.68 25.90 -3.57
CA ILE A 181 -5.96 25.28 -4.88
C ILE A 181 -7.11 26.02 -5.56
N MET A 182 -8.19 26.31 -4.84
CA MET A 182 -9.32 27.04 -5.39
C MET A 182 -8.92 28.42 -5.91
N LYS A 183 -8.07 29.15 -5.18
CA LYS A 183 -7.55 30.45 -5.61
C LYS A 183 -6.71 30.32 -6.89
N ALA A 184 -5.78 29.36 -6.92
CA ALA A 184 -4.89 29.13 -8.06
C ALA A 184 -5.60 28.66 -9.34
N LEU A 185 -6.84 28.15 -9.25
CA LEU A 185 -7.65 27.75 -10.40
C LEU A 185 -8.59 28.86 -10.89
N LYS A 186 -8.76 29.95 -10.13
CA LYS A 186 -9.57 31.12 -10.51
C LYS A 186 -8.74 32.21 -11.19
N ASP A 187 -7.44 32.26 -10.90
CA ASP A 187 -6.45 33.12 -11.54
C ASP A 187 -6.02 32.55 -12.91
#